data_AF-J9DVU7-F1
#
_entry.id   AF-J9DVU7-F1
#
_cell.length_a   1.000
_cell.length_b   1.000
_cell.length_c   1.000
_cell.angle_alpha   90.00
_cell.angle_beta   90.00
_cell.angle_gamma   90.00
#
_symmetry.space_group_name_H-M   'P 1'
#
loop_
_entity.id
_entity.type
_entity.pdbx_description
1 polymer ?
#
loop_
_entity_poly.entity_id
_entity_poly.type
_entity_poly.pdbx_seq_one_letter_code
_entity_poly.pdbx_strand_id
1 'polypeptide(L)'
;MILCDKDSSPSLRNAAVECLEQWLRLPGVELVQWQPALLPFLGNVSDRVALARILIVVSAHSDLPYMESLAMDLATFLASITCPAVVDQLDILSKRYKEKNDVNREDFISELEEYGFLVSALAEFFETTMRPLLIGCVEKQNGEVLRLLCTFFEKISLWPGVYPYDEVISDASEAFWNTLKEDLLSLPGSRVSEAVRNEVSTTPK
;
A
#
# COMPACT_ATOMS: atom_id res chain seq x y z
N MET A 1 -16.95 2.05 -17.08
CA MET A 1 -16.02 0.92 -16.89
C MET A 1 -16.70 -0.10 -16.00
N ILE A 2 -16.88 -1.34 -16.44
CA ILE A 2 -17.67 -2.37 -15.72
C ILE A 2 -17.11 -2.64 -14.31
N LEU A 3 -15.79 -2.53 -14.14
CA LEU A 3 -15.08 -2.71 -12.86
C LEU A 3 -15.58 -1.83 -11.70
N CYS A 4 -16.09 -0.63 -12.01
CA CYS A 4 -16.55 0.33 -11.00
C CYS A 4 -18.04 0.66 -11.14
N ASP A 5 -18.77 -0.11 -11.96
CA ASP A 5 -20.19 0.10 -12.19
C ASP A 5 -21.01 -0.49 -11.04
N LYS A 6 -21.72 0.36 -10.31
CA LYS A 6 -22.57 -0.04 -9.18
C LYS A 6 -23.82 -0.78 -9.62
N ASP A 7 -24.25 -0.59 -10.86
CA ASP A 7 -25.46 -1.20 -11.43
C ASP A 7 -25.16 -2.60 -12.02
N SER A 8 -23.88 -2.97 -12.14
CA SER A 8 -23.44 -4.29 -12.56
C SER A 8 -23.59 -5.33 -11.44
N SER A 9 -23.93 -6.58 -11.80
CA SER A 9 -24.07 -7.67 -10.82
C SER A 9 -22.73 -7.98 -10.13
N PRO A 10 -22.72 -8.46 -8.87
CA PRO A 10 -21.49 -8.86 -8.19
C PRO A 10 -20.67 -9.89 -8.98
N SER A 11 -21.34 -10.86 -9.63
CA SER A 11 -20.70 -11.85 -10.49
C SER A 11 -19.99 -11.23 -11.69
N LEU A 12 -20.59 -10.23 -12.34
CA LEU A 12 -20.01 -9.55 -13.49
C LEU A 12 -18.79 -8.70 -13.08
N ARG A 13 -18.87 -8.03 -11.93
CA ARG A 13 -17.73 -7.26 -11.39
C ARG A 13 -16.57 -8.17 -11.03
N ASN A 14 -16.82 -9.30 -10.36
CA ASN A 14 -15.79 -10.27 -10.02
C ASN A 14 -15.12 -10.84 -11.28
N ALA A 15 -15.91 -11.23 -12.28
CA ALA A 15 -15.36 -11.71 -13.55
C ALA A 15 -14.53 -10.64 -14.28
N ALA A 16 -14.93 -9.36 -14.19
CA ALA A 16 -14.16 -8.25 -14.75
C ALA A 16 -12.82 -8.06 -13.99
N VAL A 17 -12.82 -8.16 -12.66
CA VAL A 17 -11.59 -8.10 -11.85
C VAL A 17 -10.68 -9.27 -12.18
N GLU A 18 -11.19 -10.49 -12.23
CA GLU A 18 -10.41 -11.68 -12.60
C GLU A 18 -9.82 -11.52 -14.00
N CYS A 19 -10.59 -10.99 -14.95
CA CYS A 19 -10.10 -10.69 -16.29
C CYS A 19 -8.93 -9.71 -16.24
N LEU A 20 -9.06 -8.59 -15.54
CA LEU A 20 -7.98 -7.61 -15.37
C LEU A 20 -6.73 -8.25 -14.72
N GLU A 21 -6.93 -9.01 -13.65
CA GLU A 21 -5.87 -9.72 -12.92
C GLU A 21 -5.09 -10.67 -13.84
N GLN A 22 -5.80 -11.45 -14.67
CA GLN A 22 -5.18 -12.37 -15.63
C GLN A 22 -4.43 -11.63 -16.73
N TRP A 23 -4.98 -10.53 -17.25
CA TRP A 23 -4.30 -9.72 -18.25
C TRP A 23 -3.00 -9.14 -17.73
N LEU A 24 -2.98 -8.59 -16.52
CA LEU A 24 -1.78 -8.01 -15.92
C LEU A 24 -0.69 -9.06 -15.67
N ARG A 25 -1.05 -10.30 -15.36
CA ARG A 25 -0.09 -11.40 -15.18
C ARG A 25 0.59 -11.91 -16.45
N LEU A 26 0.14 -11.52 -17.64
CA LEU A 26 0.74 -12.01 -18.87
C LEU A 26 2.17 -11.46 -19.05
N PRO A 27 3.10 -12.29 -19.55
CA PRO A 27 4.45 -11.83 -19.83
C PRO A 27 4.45 -10.77 -20.94
N GLY A 28 5.26 -9.72 -20.77
CA GLY A 28 5.40 -8.65 -21.75
C GLY A 28 4.27 -7.61 -21.74
N VAL A 29 3.42 -7.61 -20.71
CA VAL A 29 2.43 -6.56 -20.50
C VAL A 29 3.11 -5.24 -20.19
N GLU A 30 2.77 -4.21 -20.96
CA GLU A 30 3.21 -2.84 -20.69
C GLU A 30 2.28 -2.19 -19.66
N LEU A 31 2.68 -2.22 -18.39
CA LEU A 31 1.87 -1.73 -17.27
C LEU A 31 1.38 -0.28 -17.46
N VAL A 32 2.18 0.56 -18.10
CA VAL A 32 1.83 1.97 -18.42
C VAL A 32 0.55 2.08 -19.27
N GLN A 33 0.30 1.13 -20.18
CA GLN A 33 -0.89 1.14 -21.03
C GLN A 33 -2.17 0.83 -20.23
N TRP A 34 -2.02 0.17 -19.09
CA TRP A 34 -3.14 -0.22 -18.20
C TRP A 34 -3.48 0.85 -17.17
N GLN A 35 -2.65 1.89 -17.01
CA GLN A 35 -2.88 2.98 -16.05
C GLN A 35 -4.30 3.58 -16.12
N PRO A 36 -4.89 3.89 -17.30
CA PRO A 36 -6.25 4.44 -17.38
C PRO A 36 -7.35 3.50 -16.86
N ALA A 37 -7.13 2.18 -16.92
CA ALA A 37 -8.03 1.17 -16.39
C ALA A 37 -7.79 0.92 -14.89
N LEU A 38 -6.54 1.04 -14.44
CA LEU A 38 -6.13 0.84 -13.05
C LEU A 38 -6.63 1.97 -12.15
N LEU A 39 -6.41 3.24 -12.50
CA LEU A 39 -6.69 4.36 -11.60
C LEU A 39 -8.14 4.41 -11.07
N PRO A 40 -9.19 4.25 -11.90
CA PRO A 40 -10.55 4.27 -11.36
C PRO A 40 -10.86 3.07 -10.47
N PHE A 41 -10.18 1.94 -10.67
CA PHE A 41 -10.30 0.75 -9.83
C PHE A 41 -9.55 0.92 -8.50
N LEU A 42 -8.35 1.49 -8.52
CA LEU A 42 -7.56 1.79 -7.32
C LEU A 42 -8.28 2.75 -6.37
N GLY A 43 -9.14 3.62 -6.89
CA GLY A 43 -9.99 4.51 -6.08
C GLY A 43 -11.23 3.83 -5.48
N ASN A 44 -11.54 2.58 -5.85
CA ASN A 44 -12.73 1.87 -5.40
C ASN A 44 -12.42 0.92 -4.24
N VAL A 45 -12.48 1.44 -3.01
CA VAL A 45 -12.22 0.66 -1.78
C VAL A 45 -13.37 -0.26 -1.34
N SER A 46 -14.48 -0.33 -2.12
CA SER A 46 -15.63 -1.17 -1.74
C SER A 46 -15.36 -2.67 -1.88
N ASP A 47 -14.47 -3.06 -2.80
CA ASP A 47 -14.01 -4.44 -2.96
C ASP A 47 -12.53 -4.54 -2.58
N ARG A 48 -12.28 -4.54 -1.27
CA ARG A 48 -10.95 -4.47 -0.65
C ARG A 48 -10.07 -5.64 -1.09
N VAL A 49 -10.67 -6.83 -1.18
CA VAL A 49 -9.96 -8.06 -1.55
C VAL A 49 -9.57 -8.01 -3.02
N ALA A 50 -10.47 -7.60 -3.92
CA ALA A 50 -10.12 -7.39 -5.32
C ALA A 50 -9.03 -6.33 -5.50
N LEU A 51 -9.15 -5.21 -4.78
CA LEU A 51 -8.16 -4.14 -4.79
C LEU A 51 -6.79 -4.62 -4.35
N ALA A 52 -6.72 -5.37 -3.24
CA ALA A 52 -5.50 -5.98 -2.75
C ALA A 52 -4.86 -6.93 -3.77
N ARG A 53 -5.65 -7.82 -4.41
CA ARG A 53 -5.14 -8.74 -5.44
C ARG A 53 -4.54 -8.01 -6.64
N ILE A 54 -5.20 -6.95 -7.11
CA ILE A 54 -4.66 -6.15 -8.23
C ILE A 54 -3.40 -5.41 -7.81
N LEU A 55 -3.34 -4.83 -6.61
CA LEU A 55 -2.13 -4.20 -6.08
C LEU A 55 -0.97 -5.20 -6.04
N ILE A 56 -1.17 -6.41 -5.51
CA ILE A 56 -0.15 -7.46 -5.48
C ILE A 56 0.34 -7.81 -6.88
N VAL A 57 -0.58 -7.99 -7.85
CA VAL A 57 -0.19 -8.26 -9.24
C VAL A 57 0.64 -7.12 -9.81
N VAL A 58 0.21 -5.87 -9.60
CA VAL A 58 0.93 -4.67 -10.05
C VAL A 58 2.32 -4.60 -9.41
N SER A 59 2.44 -4.85 -8.11
CA SER A 59 3.70 -4.85 -7.35
C SER A 59 4.68 -5.93 -7.79
N ALA A 60 4.17 -7.06 -8.31
CA ALA A 60 4.97 -8.17 -8.80
C ALA A 60 5.61 -7.92 -10.18
N HIS A 61 5.26 -6.82 -10.87
CA HIS A 61 5.90 -6.43 -12.11
C HIS A 61 7.34 -5.98 -11.88
N SER A 62 8.30 -6.78 -12.34
CA SER A 62 9.74 -6.53 -12.13
C SER A 62 10.25 -5.22 -12.72
N ASP A 63 9.54 -4.66 -13.69
CA ASP A 63 9.81 -3.40 -14.38
C ASP A 63 9.27 -2.17 -13.64
N LEU A 64 8.28 -2.33 -12.74
CA LEU A 64 7.66 -1.22 -12.01
C LEU A 64 8.67 -0.33 -11.25
N PRO A 65 9.67 -0.87 -10.51
CA PRO A 65 10.67 -0.04 -9.83
C PRO A 65 11.47 0.88 -10.75
N TYR A 66 11.58 0.52 -12.04
CA TYR A 66 12.36 1.25 -13.05
C TYR A 66 11.48 2.20 -13.89
N MET A 67 10.16 2.14 -13.74
CA MET A 67 9.20 3.02 -14.40
C MET A 67 8.87 4.22 -13.50
N GLU A 68 9.86 5.09 -13.24
CA GLU A 68 9.77 6.17 -12.24
C GLU A 68 8.49 7.01 -12.35
N SER A 69 8.11 7.45 -13.56
CA SER A 69 6.89 8.26 -13.77
C SER A 69 5.63 7.49 -13.36
N LEU A 70 5.51 6.22 -13.78
CA LEU A 70 4.34 5.42 -13.49
C LEU A 70 4.27 5.08 -12.00
N ALA A 71 5.39 4.67 -11.41
CA ALA A 71 5.49 4.40 -9.98
C ALA A 71 5.10 5.64 -9.15
N MET A 72 5.60 6.82 -9.53
CA MET A 72 5.24 8.09 -8.89
C MET A 72 3.76 8.45 -9.05
N ASP A 73 3.20 8.29 -10.24
CA ASP A 73 1.80 8.60 -10.51
C ASP A 73 0.87 7.70 -9.70
N LEU A 74 1.15 6.39 -9.68
CA LEU A 74 0.42 5.41 -8.89
C LEU A 74 0.57 5.68 -7.39
N ALA A 75 1.79 5.90 -6.90
CA ALA A 75 2.04 6.23 -5.49
C ALA A 75 1.30 7.50 -5.06
N THR A 76 1.32 8.54 -5.91
CA THR A 76 0.60 9.81 -5.66
C THR A 76 -0.91 9.57 -5.60
N PHE A 77 -1.45 8.80 -6.54
CA PHE A 77 -2.87 8.46 -6.56
C PHE A 77 -3.28 7.66 -5.31
N LEU A 78 -2.53 6.61 -4.97
CA LEU A 78 -2.80 5.79 -3.78
C LEU A 78 -2.72 6.62 -2.50
N ALA A 79 -1.70 7.46 -2.35
CA ALA A 79 -1.54 8.32 -1.17
C ALA A 79 -2.66 9.37 -1.04
N SER A 80 -3.14 9.91 -2.17
CA SER A 80 -4.08 11.04 -2.19
C SER A 80 -5.55 10.61 -2.23
N ILE A 81 -5.86 9.42 -2.75
CA ILE A 81 -7.23 8.96 -3.00
C ILE A 81 -7.52 7.67 -2.21
N THR A 82 -6.73 6.62 -2.43
CA THR A 82 -7.01 5.30 -1.88
C THR A 82 -6.78 5.23 -0.37
N CYS A 83 -5.63 5.70 0.11
CA CYS A 83 -5.27 5.66 1.54
C CYS A 83 -6.27 6.46 2.40
N PRO A 84 -6.67 7.71 2.04
CA PRO A 84 -7.71 8.43 2.76
C PRO A 84 -9.05 7.69 2.77
N ALA A 85 -9.47 7.10 1.65
CA ALA A 85 -10.71 6.34 1.60
C ALA A 85 -10.69 5.09 2.51
N VAL A 86 -9.55 4.40 2.60
CA VAL A 86 -9.36 3.28 3.55
C VAL A 86 -9.42 3.79 4.99
N VAL A 87 -8.76 4.91 5.28
CA VAL A 87 -8.76 5.54 6.61
C VAL A 87 -10.17 5.90 7.08
N ASP A 88 -10.98 6.48 6.20
CA ASP A 88 -12.37 6.85 6.53
C ASP A 88 -13.20 5.62 6.95
N GLN A 89 -13.01 4.48 6.26
CA GLN A 89 -13.71 3.25 6.63
C GLN A 89 -13.18 2.63 7.92
N LEU A 90 -11.87 2.65 8.10
CA LEU A 90 -11.20 2.20 9.30
C LEU A 90 -11.59 3.04 10.52
N ASP A 91 -11.84 4.35 10.38
CA ASP A 91 -12.37 5.17 11.47
C ASP A 91 -13.78 4.78 11.89
N ILE A 92 -14.63 4.37 10.94
CA ILE A 92 -15.96 3.85 11.23
C ILE A 92 -15.86 2.52 11.99
N LEU A 93 -14.95 1.64 11.57
CA LEU A 93 -14.65 0.38 12.27
C LEU A 93 -14.09 0.60 13.68
N SER A 94 -13.14 1.52 13.84
CA SER A 94 -12.52 1.86 15.12
C SER A 94 -13.54 2.43 16.12
N LYS A 95 -14.60 3.10 15.67
CA LYS A 95 -15.72 3.49 16.55
C LYS A 95 -16.51 2.28 17.04
N ARG A 96 -16.80 1.33 16.13
CA ARG A 96 -17.48 0.05 16.45
C ARG A 96 -16.66 -0.83 17.40
N TYR A 97 -15.33 -0.69 17.44
CA TYR A 97 -14.46 -1.42 18.36
C TYR A 97 -14.91 -1.29 19.83
N LYS A 98 -15.37 -0.11 20.27
CA LYS A 98 -15.83 0.11 21.65
C LYS A 98 -17.17 -0.55 21.95
N GLU A 99 -17.92 -0.91 20.91
CA GLU A 99 -19.25 -1.52 20.97
C GLU A 99 -19.19 -3.03 20.73
N LYS A 100 -17.99 -3.59 20.50
CA LYS A 100 -17.80 -5.02 20.24
C LYS A 100 -18.15 -5.83 21.49
N ASN A 101 -18.85 -6.94 21.28
CA ASN A 101 -19.18 -7.95 22.27
C ASN A 101 -18.92 -9.33 21.66
N ASP A 102 -19.06 -10.39 22.45
CA ASP A 102 -18.74 -11.75 21.98
C ASP A 102 -19.57 -12.20 20.77
N VAL A 103 -20.74 -11.59 20.53
CA VAL A 103 -21.66 -11.97 19.45
C VAL A 103 -21.21 -11.38 18.10
N ASN A 104 -20.67 -10.15 18.08
CA ASN A 104 -20.27 -9.47 16.84
C ASN A 104 -18.75 -9.46 16.61
N ARG A 105 -17.97 -10.09 17.50
CA ARG A 105 -16.52 -10.09 17.45
C ARG A 105 -15.97 -10.76 16.19
N GLU A 106 -16.52 -11.92 15.82
CA GLU A 106 -16.04 -12.68 14.66
C GLU A 106 -16.26 -11.90 13.36
N ASP A 107 -17.46 -11.33 13.18
CA ASP A 107 -17.76 -10.46 12.03
C ASP A 107 -16.85 -9.22 11.99
N PHE A 108 -16.59 -8.61 13.16
CA PHE A 108 -15.68 -7.47 13.26
C PHE A 108 -14.24 -7.84 12.86
N ILE A 109 -13.73 -8.97 13.36
CA ILE A 109 -12.38 -9.44 13.03
C ILE A 109 -12.30 -9.80 11.54
N SER A 110 -13.28 -10.51 11.00
CA SER A 110 -13.34 -10.85 9.57
C SER A 110 -13.35 -9.60 8.67
N GLU A 111 -14.14 -8.58 8.99
CA GLU A 111 -14.12 -7.31 8.26
C GLU A 111 -12.76 -6.62 8.38
N LEU A 112 -12.12 -6.69 9.56
CA LEU A 112 -10.82 -6.11 9.83
C LEU A 112 -9.68 -6.85 9.09
N GLU A 113 -9.77 -8.18 8.95
CA GLU A 113 -8.84 -9.00 8.16
C GLU A 113 -8.83 -8.60 6.68
N GLU A 114 -10.00 -8.30 6.10
CA GLU A 114 -10.07 -7.81 4.71
C GLU A 114 -9.33 -6.47 4.53
N TYR A 115 -9.41 -5.57 5.52
CA TYR A 115 -8.62 -4.34 5.52
C TYR A 115 -7.14 -4.62 5.76
N GLY A 116 -6.80 -5.54 6.66
CA GLY A 116 -5.41 -5.97 6.88
C GLY A 116 -4.75 -6.49 5.61
N PHE A 117 -5.48 -7.29 4.83
CA PHE A 117 -5.01 -7.78 3.53
C PHE A 117 -4.78 -6.65 2.53
N LEU A 118 -5.69 -5.67 2.45
CA LEU A 118 -5.52 -4.50 1.60
C LEU A 118 -4.34 -3.62 2.04
N VAL A 119 -4.19 -3.37 3.34
CA VAL A 119 -3.09 -2.57 3.88
C VAL A 119 -1.75 -3.25 3.63
N SER A 120 -1.68 -4.58 3.78
CA SER A 120 -0.47 -5.35 3.45
C SER A 120 -0.12 -5.24 1.97
N ALA A 121 -1.10 -5.34 1.08
CA ALA A 121 -0.90 -5.16 -0.36
C ALA A 121 -0.44 -3.73 -0.71
N LEU A 122 -0.93 -2.70 0.00
CA LEU A 122 -0.43 -1.33 -0.12
C LEU A 122 1.02 -1.24 0.37
N ALA A 123 1.35 -1.86 1.50
CA ALA A 123 2.71 -1.86 2.03
C ALA A 123 3.69 -2.51 1.06
N GLU A 124 3.32 -3.65 0.46
CA GLU A 124 4.11 -4.35 -0.58
C GLU A 124 4.27 -3.49 -1.86
N PHE A 125 3.21 -2.81 -2.29
CA PHE A 125 3.32 -1.85 -3.40
C PHE A 125 4.35 -0.75 -3.11
N PHE A 126 4.33 -0.20 -1.90
CA PHE A 126 5.28 0.82 -1.51
C PHE A 126 6.67 0.26 -1.23
N GLU A 127 6.82 -1.00 -0.85
CA GLU A 127 8.12 -1.67 -0.82
C GLU A 127 8.75 -1.68 -2.22
N THR A 128 7.99 -2.09 -3.24
CA THR A 128 8.46 -2.10 -4.64
C THR A 128 8.75 -0.69 -5.18
N THR A 129 8.01 0.33 -4.74
CA THR A 129 8.07 1.69 -5.29
C THR A 129 8.75 2.72 -4.39
N MET A 130 9.32 2.32 -3.24
CA MET A 130 9.91 3.23 -2.26
C MET A 130 11.04 4.07 -2.86
N ARG A 131 11.96 3.42 -3.56
CA ARG A 131 13.12 4.08 -4.14
C ARG A 131 12.76 5.15 -5.18
N PRO A 132 11.96 4.87 -6.22
CA PRO A 132 11.53 5.93 -7.15
C PRO A 132 10.73 7.03 -6.43
N LEU A 133 9.95 6.68 -5.39
CA LEU A 133 9.26 7.66 -4.55
C LEU A 133 10.23 8.63 -3.87
N LEU A 134 11.25 8.12 -3.21
CA LEU A 134 12.24 8.94 -2.48
C LEU A 134 13.06 9.82 -3.44
N ILE A 135 13.47 9.29 -4.59
CA ILE A 135 14.15 10.06 -5.64
C ILE A 135 13.25 11.21 -6.09
N GLY A 136 11.99 10.90 -6.44
CA GLY A 136 11.01 11.90 -6.86
C GLY A 136 10.76 12.98 -5.81
N CYS A 137 10.73 12.61 -4.52
CA CYS A 137 10.62 13.57 -3.42
C CYS A 137 11.82 14.52 -3.33
N VAL A 138 13.04 14.02 -3.51
CA VAL A 138 14.27 14.83 -3.48
C VAL A 138 14.34 15.77 -4.68
N GLU A 139 14.11 15.25 -5.89
CA GLU A 139 14.20 16.02 -7.12
C GLU A 139 13.16 17.15 -7.19
N LYS A 140 11.93 16.87 -6.76
CA LYS A 140 10.85 17.85 -6.72
C LYS A 140 10.86 18.73 -5.47
N GLN A 141 11.77 18.47 -4.53
CA GLN A 141 11.79 19.09 -3.19
C GLN A 141 10.41 19.05 -2.51
N ASN A 142 9.68 17.95 -2.70
CA ASN A 142 8.32 17.78 -2.20
C ASN A 142 8.14 16.41 -1.57
N GLY A 143 8.05 16.37 -0.25
CA GLY A 143 7.81 15.16 0.54
C GLY A 143 6.34 14.88 0.86
N GLU A 144 5.38 15.56 0.22
CA GLU A 144 3.96 15.45 0.57
C GLU A 144 3.41 14.04 0.43
N VAL A 145 3.72 13.34 -0.67
CA VAL A 145 3.28 11.95 -0.88
C VAL A 145 3.83 11.05 0.22
N LEU A 146 5.14 11.12 0.51
CA LEU A 146 5.74 10.36 1.60
C LEU A 146 5.10 10.67 2.95
N ARG A 147 4.82 11.95 3.25
CA ARG A 147 4.15 12.38 4.48
C ARG A 147 2.75 11.78 4.61
N LEU A 148 1.97 11.78 3.53
CA LEU A 148 0.64 11.16 3.50
C LEU A 148 0.71 9.67 3.78
N LEU A 149 1.67 8.96 3.18
CA LEU A 149 1.89 7.54 3.39
C LEU A 149 2.33 7.22 4.83
N CYS A 150 3.29 7.98 5.38
CA CYS A 150 3.68 7.81 6.77
C CYS A 150 2.51 8.05 7.72
N THR A 151 1.67 9.06 7.47
CA THR A 151 0.47 9.33 8.28
C THR A 151 -0.53 8.18 8.19
N PHE A 152 -0.71 7.62 6.99
CA PHE A 152 -1.57 6.46 6.75
C PHE A 152 -1.09 5.25 7.54
N PHE A 153 0.16 4.82 7.33
CA PHE A 153 0.70 3.63 7.97
C PHE A 153 0.87 3.79 9.49
N GLU A 154 1.16 5.01 9.98
CA GLU A 154 1.20 5.28 11.42
C GLU A 154 -0.16 5.00 12.08
N LYS A 155 -1.25 5.42 11.43
CA LYS A 155 -2.60 5.17 11.92
C LYS A 155 -2.94 3.67 11.97
N ILE A 156 -2.45 2.89 11.01
CA ILE A 156 -2.58 1.43 11.04
C ILE A 156 -1.76 0.86 12.20
N SER A 157 -0.48 1.24 12.34
CA SER A 157 0.40 0.74 13.40
C SER A 157 -0.13 1.06 14.81
N LEU A 158 -0.89 2.15 14.95
CA LEU A 158 -1.50 2.59 16.21
C LEU A 158 -2.96 2.15 16.38
N TRP A 159 -3.38 1.08 15.69
CA TRP A 159 -4.75 0.57 15.80
C TRP A 159 -5.11 0.24 17.26
N PRO A 160 -6.33 0.60 17.72
CA PRO A 160 -6.72 0.34 19.10
C PRO A 160 -6.94 -1.15 19.37
N GLY A 161 -6.32 -1.64 20.45
CA GLY A 161 -6.49 -3.01 20.94
C GLY A 161 -5.15 -3.71 21.14
N VAL A 162 -5.21 -4.93 21.69
CA VAL A 162 -4.06 -5.82 21.80
C VAL A 162 -3.98 -6.74 20.58
N TYR A 163 -2.96 -6.60 19.75
CA TYR A 163 -2.64 -7.56 18.69
C TYR A 163 -2.23 -8.94 19.27
N PRO A 164 -2.60 -10.09 18.66
CA PRO A 164 -3.58 -10.29 17.58
C PRO A 164 -4.99 -10.59 18.12
N TYR A 165 -5.25 -10.28 19.39
CA TYR A 165 -6.48 -10.70 20.06
C TYR A 165 -7.64 -9.78 19.71
N ASP A 166 -7.46 -8.48 19.96
CA ASP A 166 -8.49 -7.47 19.79
C ASP A 166 -8.57 -6.93 18.37
N GLU A 167 -7.50 -7.09 17.60
CA GLU A 167 -7.26 -6.55 16.27
C GLU A 167 -6.17 -7.36 15.56
N VAL A 168 -6.07 -7.22 14.23
CA VAL A 168 -5.23 -8.05 13.34
C VAL A 168 -4.57 -7.26 12.21
N ILE A 169 -4.40 -5.94 12.36
CA ILE A 169 -3.92 -5.07 11.27
C ILE A 169 -2.70 -4.23 11.61
N SER A 170 -2.35 -4.05 12.88
CA SER A 170 -1.26 -3.15 13.26
C SER A 170 0.11 -3.57 12.67
N ASP A 171 0.30 -4.86 12.41
CA ASP A 171 1.47 -5.45 11.76
C ASP A 171 1.52 -5.28 10.23
N ALA A 172 0.38 -5.05 9.57
CA ALA A 172 0.27 -4.92 8.11
C ALA A 172 1.13 -3.77 7.52
N SER A 173 1.61 -2.87 8.36
CA SER A 173 2.49 -1.74 8.00
C SER A 173 3.98 -2.07 8.00
N GLU A 174 4.39 -3.27 8.44
CA GLU A 174 5.78 -3.62 8.68
C GLU A 174 6.68 -3.48 7.44
N ALA A 175 6.25 -4.02 6.30
CA ALA A 175 7.02 -3.99 5.05
C ALA A 175 7.34 -2.55 4.60
N PHE A 176 6.37 -1.64 4.74
CA PHE A 176 6.54 -0.23 4.44
C PHE A 176 7.61 0.41 5.33
N TRP A 177 7.54 0.23 6.64
CA TRP A 177 8.46 0.85 7.58
C TRP A 177 9.89 0.32 7.45
N ASN A 178 10.03 -1.00 7.25
CA ASN A 178 11.33 -1.63 7.03
C ASN A 178 11.98 -1.08 5.75
N THR A 179 11.24 -1.07 4.65
CA THR A 179 11.77 -0.58 3.36
C THR A 179 12.11 0.91 3.41
N LEU A 180 11.22 1.74 3.99
CA LEU A 180 11.47 3.18 4.14
C LEU A 180 12.76 3.43 4.91
N LYS A 181 12.98 2.72 6.02
CA LYS A 181 14.19 2.84 6.84
C LYS A 181 15.43 2.43 6.03
N GLU A 182 15.40 1.29 5.37
CA GLU A 182 16.52 0.78 4.59
C GLU A 182 16.91 1.74 3.45
N ASP A 183 15.93 2.19 2.68
CA ASP A 183 16.18 3.09 1.55
C ASP A 183 16.65 4.47 2.02
N LEU A 184 16.07 5.05 3.07
CA LEU A 184 16.53 6.31 3.65
C LEU A 184 18.00 6.24 4.10
N LEU A 185 18.42 5.10 4.66
CA LEU A 185 19.81 4.90 5.07
C LEU A 185 20.75 4.74 3.88
N SER A 186 20.24 4.22 2.76
CA SER A 186 20.98 4.03 1.50
C SER A 186 21.18 5.31 0.68
N LEU A 187 20.37 6.36 0.94
CA LEU A 187 20.43 7.61 0.17
C LEU A 187 21.79 8.34 0.36
N PRO A 188 22.37 8.89 -0.73
CA PRO A 188 23.59 9.69 -0.65
C PRO A 188 23.36 10.92 0.26
N GLY A 189 24.18 11.06 1.30
CA GLY A 189 24.03 12.14 2.31
C GLY A 189 23.30 11.73 3.60
N SER A 190 22.86 10.46 3.72
CA SER A 190 22.49 9.87 5.00
C SER A 190 23.70 9.92 5.94
N ARG A 191 23.62 10.72 7.02
CA ARG A 191 24.69 10.88 8.03
C ARG A 191 25.13 9.55 8.65
N VAL A 192 24.30 8.52 8.57
CA VAL A 192 24.58 7.17 9.08
C VAL A 192 25.51 6.40 8.13
N SER A 193 25.36 6.57 6.82
CA SER A 193 26.23 5.92 5.82
C SER A 193 27.68 6.42 5.90
N GLU A 194 27.88 7.71 6.14
CA GLU A 194 29.23 8.27 6.34
C GLU A 194 29.86 7.84 7.67
N ALA A 195 29.10 7.82 8.77
CA ALA A 195 29.60 7.41 10.08
C ALA A 195 30.01 5.93 10.12
N VAL A 196 29.18 5.03 9.60
CA VAL A 196 29.46 3.58 9.57
C VAL A 196 30.58 3.26 8.57
N ARG A 197 30.66 3.96 7.42
CA ARG A 197 31.77 3.80 6.46
C ARG A 197 33.11 4.25 7.07
N ASN A 198 33.09 5.30 7.89
CA ASN A 198 34.29 5.81 8.58
C ASN A 198 34.74 4.90 9.74
N GLU A 199 33.82 4.23 10.45
CA GLU A 199 34.17 3.25 11.49
C GLU A 199 34.75 1.95 10.92
N VAL A 200 34.24 1.46 9.79
CA VAL A 200 34.76 0.25 9.13
C VAL A 200 36.12 0.50 8.45
N SER A 201 36.41 1.73 8.04
CA SER A 201 37.70 2.10 7.43
C SER A 201 38.79 2.52 8.44
N THR A 202 38.45 2.61 9.74
CA THR A 202 39.39 3.00 10.81
C THR A 202 39.77 1.86 11.75
N THR A 203 39.34 0.62 11.50
CA THR A 203 39.86 -0.54 12.24
C THR A 203 41.26 -0.91 11.74
N PRO A 204 42.33 -0.75 12.53
CA PRO A 204 43.64 -1.27 12.17
C PRO A 204 43.63 -2.80 12.29
N LYS A 205 44.33 -3.47 11.38
CA LYS A 205 44.72 -4.88 11.56
C LYS A 205 45.61 -5.07 12.78
#